data_AF-A0A510GIY8-F1
#
_entry.id   AF-A0A510GIY8-F1
#
_cell.length_a   1.000
_cell.length_b   1.000
_cell.length_c   1.000
_cell.angle_alpha   90.00
_cell.angle_beta   90.00
_cell.angle_gamma   90.00
#
_symmetry.space_group_name_H-M   'P 1'
#
loop_
_entity.id
_entity.type
_entity.pdbx_description
1 polymer ?
#
loop_
_entity_poly.entity_id
_entity_poly.type
_entity_poly.pdbx_seq_one_letter_code
_entity_poly.pdbx_strand_id
1 'polypeptide(L)'
;MFIFNKYIIPNNFQKEELGSLGGFLSGVVGSMYAVSTGFVLIYLLGNFNKAQEGVAAESIVLMRLADSVGWLPHEMRLAIYLDIKNYTKDIIQREWQLMKDGKKIGPEALSFLQDINKRLQAYKVNDQMQIFIKKEIIKEIKELYTVRYNRVKMSYFPLNIPNIG
;
A
#
# COMPACT_ATOMS: atom_id res chain seq x y z
N MET A 1 71.33 -48.71 -4.87
CA MET A 1 71.19 -47.25 -4.84
C MET A 1 70.05 -46.87 -5.77
N PHE A 2 68.85 -46.62 -5.24
CA PHE A 2 67.77 -45.94 -5.95
C PHE A 2 67.06 -45.06 -4.93
N ILE A 3 67.17 -43.75 -5.13
CA ILE A 3 66.71 -42.71 -4.21
C ILE A 3 65.19 -42.59 -4.39
N PHE A 4 64.42 -42.77 -3.30
CA PHE A 4 63.02 -42.39 -3.26
C PHE A 4 62.91 -40.87 -3.44
N ASN A 5 62.52 -40.44 -4.63
CA ASN A 5 62.16 -39.04 -4.87
C ASN A 5 60.80 -38.78 -4.23
N LYS A 6 60.80 -38.40 -2.94
CA LYS A 6 59.61 -37.92 -2.24
C LYS A 6 59.24 -36.58 -2.88
N TYR A 7 58.25 -36.59 -3.76
CA TYR A 7 57.62 -35.37 -4.26
C TYR A 7 57.03 -34.63 -3.06
N ILE A 8 57.77 -33.64 -2.55
CA ILE A 8 57.26 -32.68 -1.60
C ILE A 8 56.33 -31.78 -2.41
N ILE A 9 55.02 -32.05 -2.37
CA ILE A 9 54.05 -31.05 -2.82
C ILE A 9 54.20 -29.88 -1.85
N PRO A 10 54.62 -28.69 -2.32
CA PRO A 10 54.76 -27.56 -1.42
C PRO A 10 53.38 -27.24 -0.83
N ASN A 11 53.30 -27.20 0.50
CA ASN A 11 52.08 -26.91 1.28
C ASN A 11 51.40 -25.59 0.87
N ASN A 12 52.12 -24.75 0.13
CA ASN A 12 51.74 -23.45 -0.38
C ASN A 12 50.77 -23.57 -1.57
N PHE A 13 50.94 -24.58 -2.43
CA PHE A 13 50.12 -24.80 -3.62
C PHE A 13 48.67 -25.16 -3.26
N GLN A 14 48.48 -26.03 -2.27
CA GLN A 14 47.14 -26.41 -1.79
C GLN A 14 46.42 -25.24 -1.09
N LYS A 15 47.16 -24.36 -0.40
CA LYS A 15 46.59 -23.16 0.25
C LYS A 15 46.18 -22.10 -0.75
N GLU A 16 46.92 -21.91 -1.85
CA GLU A 16 46.57 -20.97 -2.92
C GLU A 16 45.35 -21.44 -3.73
N GLU A 17 45.25 -22.74 -4.08
CA GLU A 17 44.06 -23.28 -4.74
C GLU A 17 42.81 -23.22 -3.84
N LEU A 18 42.92 -23.61 -2.57
CA LEU A 18 41.79 -23.53 -1.63
C LEU A 18 41.37 -22.07 -1.37
N GLY A 19 42.32 -21.14 -1.26
CA GLY A 19 42.06 -19.72 -1.10
C GLY A 19 41.42 -19.09 -2.34
N SER A 20 41.88 -19.44 -3.54
CA SER A 20 41.31 -18.95 -4.80
C SER A 20 39.92 -19.52 -5.08
N LEU A 21 39.69 -20.81 -4.77
CA LEU A 21 38.36 -21.44 -4.84
C LEU A 21 37.40 -20.81 -3.81
N GLY A 22 37.86 -20.56 -2.59
CA GLY A 22 37.10 -19.86 -1.55
C GLY A 22 36.75 -18.43 -1.95
N GLY A 23 37.68 -17.69 -2.55
CA GLY A 23 37.44 -16.35 -3.10
C GLY A 23 36.44 -16.36 -4.26
N PHE A 24 36.55 -17.32 -5.17
CA PHE A 24 35.61 -17.50 -6.28
C PHE A 24 34.19 -17.83 -5.78
N LEU A 25 34.05 -18.82 -4.89
CA LEU A 25 32.76 -19.19 -4.31
C LEU A 25 32.14 -18.04 -3.50
N SER A 26 32.95 -17.30 -2.73
CA SER A 26 32.50 -16.10 -2.03
C SER A 26 32.03 -15.01 -3.00
N GLY A 27 32.69 -14.84 -4.14
CA GLY A 27 32.28 -13.91 -5.20
C GLY A 27 30.95 -14.31 -5.84
N VAL A 28 30.76 -15.60 -6.15
CA VAL A 28 29.51 -16.12 -6.70
C VAL A 28 28.37 -15.96 -5.69
N VAL A 29 28.55 -16.34 -4.43
CA VAL A 29 27.54 -16.17 -3.38
C VAL A 29 27.23 -14.68 -3.15
N GLY A 30 28.25 -13.83 -3.11
CA GLY A 30 28.09 -12.39 -2.93
C GLY A 30 27.30 -11.74 -4.07
N SER A 31 27.59 -12.12 -5.32
CA SER A 31 26.85 -11.63 -6.49
C SER A 31 25.40 -12.14 -6.52
N MET A 32 25.14 -13.41 -6.19
CA MET A 32 23.78 -13.94 -6.07
C MET A 32 22.97 -13.22 -4.98
N TYR A 33 23.60 -12.93 -3.84
CA TYR A 33 22.99 -12.17 -2.76
C TYR A 33 22.67 -10.74 -3.19
N ALA A 34 23.58 -10.05 -3.87
CA ALA A 34 23.38 -8.70 -4.37
C ALA A 34 22.21 -8.62 -5.37
N VAL A 35 22.15 -9.57 -6.32
CA VAL A 35 21.05 -9.66 -7.29
C VAL A 35 19.71 -9.91 -6.59
N SER A 36 19.66 -10.87 -5.67
CA SER A 36 18.45 -11.19 -4.91
C SER A 36 17.96 -10.00 -4.08
N THR A 37 18.88 -9.33 -3.39
CA THR A 37 18.59 -8.11 -2.62
C THR A 37 18.09 -6.98 -3.51
N GLY A 38 18.69 -6.81 -4.68
CA GLY A 38 18.24 -5.84 -5.68
C GLY A 38 16.79 -6.08 -6.11
N PHE A 39 16.42 -7.33 -6.40
CA PHE A 39 15.04 -7.68 -6.74
C PHE A 39 14.06 -7.44 -5.59
N VAL A 40 14.42 -7.82 -4.36
CA VAL A 40 13.60 -7.55 -3.17
C VAL A 40 13.38 -6.04 -2.99
N LEU A 41 14.42 -5.23 -3.16
CA LEU A 41 14.32 -3.77 -3.04
C LEU A 41 13.39 -3.18 -4.10
N ILE A 42 13.53 -3.59 -5.37
CA ILE A 42 12.65 -3.13 -6.46
C ILE A 42 11.20 -3.51 -6.17
N TYR A 43 10.96 -4.74 -5.68
CA TYR A 43 9.62 -5.20 -5.31
C TYR A 43 9.02 -4.35 -4.17
N LEU A 44 9.79 -4.09 -3.11
CA LEU A 44 9.37 -3.25 -1.99
C LEU A 44 9.06 -1.82 -2.43
N LEU A 45 9.90 -1.22 -3.28
CA LEU A 45 9.69 0.12 -3.81
C LEU A 45 8.42 0.19 -4.66
N GLY A 46 8.19 -0.81 -5.52
CA GLY A 46 6.97 -0.91 -6.32
C GLY A 46 5.71 -1.00 -5.48
N ASN A 47 5.73 -1.78 -4.39
CA ASN A 47 4.60 -1.88 -3.47
C ASN A 47 4.38 -0.59 -2.66
N PHE A 48 5.47 0.07 -2.23
CA PHE A 48 5.39 1.36 -1.55
C PHE A 48 4.74 2.43 -2.44
N ASN A 49 5.18 2.54 -3.71
CA ASN A 49 4.60 3.48 -4.65
C ASN A 49 3.10 3.23 -4.86
N LYS A 50 2.67 1.96 -5.00
CA LYS A 50 1.24 1.62 -5.12
C LYS A 50 0.43 1.99 -3.88
N ALA A 51 0.97 1.76 -2.68
CA ALA A 51 0.31 2.15 -1.44
C ALA A 51 0.15 3.68 -1.35
N GLN A 52 1.19 4.43 -1.73
CA GLN A 52 1.14 5.88 -1.81
C GLN A 52 0.10 6.35 -2.84
N GLU A 53 0.07 5.77 -4.04
CA GLU A 53 -0.93 6.07 -5.08
C GLU A 53 -2.36 5.80 -4.59
N GLY A 54 -2.60 4.69 -3.89
CA GLY A 54 -3.91 4.36 -3.33
C GLY A 54 -4.40 5.39 -2.31
N VAL A 55 -3.53 5.83 -1.39
CA VAL A 55 -3.84 6.88 -0.41
C VAL A 55 -4.04 8.24 -1.09
N ALA A 56 -3.20 8.57 -2.08
CA ALA A 56 -3.31 9.81 -2.83
C ALA A 56 -4.62 9.89 -3.61
N ALA A 57 -5.01 8.82 -4.30
CA ALA A 57 -6.27 8.74 -5.04
C ALA A 57 -7.48 8.99 -4.13
N GLU A 58 -7.53 8.34 -2.97
CA GLU A 58 -8.60 8.56 -2.00
C GLU A 58 -8.63 9.98 -1.44
N SER A 59 -7.45 10.54 -1.16
CA SER A 59 -7.33 11.93 -0.65
C SER A 59 -7.81 12.96 -1.67
N ILE A 60 -7.50 12.77 -2.95
CA ILE A 60 -7.97 13.64 -4.04
C ILE A 60 -9.50 13.61 -4.13
N VAL A 61 -10.11 12.42 -4.07
CA VAL A 61 -11.58 12.28 -4.12
C VAL A 61 -12.24 12.92 -2.90
N LEU A 62 -11.66 12.75 -1.70
CA LEU A 62 -12.13 13.41 -0.48
C LEU A 62 -12.08 14.93 -0.58
N MET A 63 -11.00 15.48 -1.16
CA MET A 63 -10.87 16.92 -1.40
C MET A 63 -11.95 17.43 -2.36
N ARG A 64 -12.15 16.75 -3.50
CA ARG A 64 -13.22 17.12 -4.45
C ARG A 64 -14.61 17.02 -3.84
N LEU A 65 -14.85 16.01 -3.01
CA LEU A 65 -16.09 15.88 -2.25
C LEU A 65 -16.28 17.06 -1.29
N ALA A 66 -15.24 17.42 -0.54
CA ALA A 66 -15.27 18.56 0.38
C ALA A 66 -15.53 19.90 -0.35
N ASP A 67 -14.94 20.09 -1.53
CA ASP A 67 -15.18 21.27 -2.38
C ASP A 67 -16.61 21.30 -2.93
N SER A 68 -17.13 20.17 -3.40
CA SER A 68 -18.48 20.05 -3.95
C SER A 68 -19.55 20.32 -2.89
N VAL A 69 -19.29 19.93 -1.65
CA VAL A 69 -20.16 20.16 -0.48
C VAL A 69 -20.22 21.64 -0.09
N GLY A 70 -19.24 22.46 -0.52
CA GLY A 70 -19.21 23.90 -0.26
C GLY A 70 -20.44 24.66 -0.77
N TRP A 71 -21.07 24.14 -1.83
CA TRP A 71 -22.24 24.70 -2.51
C TRP A 71 -23.59 24.35 -1.85
N LEU A 72 -23.58 23.51 -0.81
CA LEU A 72 -24.79 23.11 -0.09
C LEU A 72 -25.19 24.14 0.98
N PRO A 73 -26.46 24.15 1.41
CA PRO A 73 -26.90 24.96 2.55
C PRO A 73 -26.05 24.70 3.80
N HIS A 74 -25.85 25.73 4.61
CA HIS A 74 -24.92 25.74 5.73
C HIS A 74 -25.08 24.52 6.68
N GLU A 75 -26.32 24.21 7.04
CA GLU A 75 -26.67 23.12 7.95
C GLU A 75 -26.21 21.76 7.41
N MET A 76 -26.42 21.51 6.12
CA MET A 76 -26.02 20.28 5.47
C MET A 76 -24.52 20.21 5.25
N ARG A 77 -23.91 21.33 4.86
CA ARG A 77 -22.48 21.45 4.67
C ARG A 77 -21.72 21.10 5.94
N LEU A 78 -22.13 21.62 7.10
CA LEU A 78 -21.51 21.29 8.39
C LEU A 78 -21.62 19.80 8.72
N ALA A 79 -22.80 19.21 8.53
CA ALA A 79 -23.01 17.80 8.82
C ALA A 79 -22.15 16.89 7.92
N ILE A 80 -22.11 17.18 6.62
CA ILE A 80 -21.32 16.39 5.67
C ILE A 80 -19.82 16.59 5.91
N TYR A 81 -19.34 17.79 6.24
CA TYR A 81 -17.94 17.98 6.62
C TYR A 81 -17.55 17.19 7.87
N LEU A 82 -18.46 17.08 8.85
CA LEU A 82 -18.23 16.24 10.01
C LEU A 82 -18.14 14.76 9.63
N ASP A 83 -19.01 14.29 8.73
CA ASP A 83 -18.99 12.91 8.23
C ASP A 83 -17.68 12.63 7.45
N ILE A 84 -17.22 13.55 6.59
CA ILE A 84 -15.92 13.46 5.89
C ILE A 84 -14.76 13.42 6.90
N LYS A 85 -14.78 14.27 7.91
CA LYS A 85 -13.74 14.30 8.95
C LYS A 85 -13.70 12.99 9.74
N ASN A 86 -14.85 12.47 10.12
CA ASN A 86 -14.95 11.22 10.88
C ASN A 86 -14.53 10.01 10.04
N TYR A 87 -14.89 9.99 8.75
CA TYR A 87 -14.40 9.02 7.78
C TYR A 87 -12.87 8.98 7.74
N THR A 88 -12.24 10.15 7.51
CA THR A 88 -10.77 10.25 7.46
C THR A 88 -10.12 9.84 8.79
N LYS A 89 -10.74 10.20 9.91
CA LYS A 89 -10.26 9.81 11.24
C LYS A 89 -10.30 8.29 11.44
N ASP A 90 -11.39 7.62 11.07
CA ASP A 90 -11.51 6.17 11.19
C ASP A 90 -10.49 5.45 10.28
N ILE A 91 -10.25 5.96 9.07
CA ILE A 91 -9.21 5.44 8.18
C ILE A 91 -7.84 5.44 8.86
N ILE A 92 -7.42 6.61 9.36
CA ILE A 92 -6.07 6.79 9.92
C ILE A 92 -5.91 5.98 11.22
N GLN A 93 -6.93 6.01 12.08
CA GLN A 93 -6.84 5.43 13.42
C GLN A 93 -7.07 3.93 13.45
N ARG A 94 -7.91 3.40 12.55
CA ARG A 94 -8.36 2.01 12.58
C ARG A 94 -7.99 1.25 11.32
N GLU A 95 -8.45 1.70 10.15
CA GLU A 95 -8.21 0.93 8.92
C GLU A 95 -6.72 0.76 8.65
N TRP A 96 -5.91 1.80 8.77
CA TRP A 96 -4.47 1.71 8.54
C TRP A 96 -3.76 0.78 9.53
N GLN A 97 -4.21 0.73 10.80
CA GLN A 97 -3.67 -0.21 11.78
C GLN A 97 -4.03 -1.65 11.42
N LEU A 98 -5.28 -1.89 11.03
CA LEU A 98 -5.71 -3.21 10.57
C LEU A 98 -4.98 -3.63 9.28
N MET A 99 -4.77 -2.70 8.34
CA MET A 99 -4.00 -2.96 7.11
C MET A 99 -2.55 -3.32 7.42
N LYS A 100 -1.91 -2.59 8.36
CA LYS A 100 -0.56 -2.90 8.84
C LYS A 100 -0.49 -4.29 9.46
N ASP A 101 -1.51 -4.69 10.21
CA ASP A 101 -1.62 -6.01 10.83
C ASP A 101 -2.06 -7.12 9.85
N GLY A 102 -2.32 -6.80 8.57
CA GLY A 102 -2.85 -7.76 7.60
C GLY A 102 -4.27 -8.26 7.91
N LYS A 103 -5.02 -7.54 8.75
CA LYS A 103 -6.38 -7.88 9.17
C LYS A 103 -7.43 -7.41 8.16
N LYS A 104 -8.60 -8.06 8.20
CA LYS A 104 -9.75 -7.64 7.39
C LYS A 104 -10.28 -6.28 7.84
N ILE A 105 -10.54 -5.43 6.86
CA ILE A 105 -11.13 -4.10 7.04
C ILE A 105 -12.65 -4.24 6.92
N GLY A 106 -13.35 -3.81 7.96
CA GLY A 106 -14.81 -3.83 8.02
C GLY A 106 -15.47 -2.62 7.33
N PRO A 107 -16.81 -2.49 7.46
CA PRO A 107 -17.60 -1.44 6.83
C PRO A 107 -17.71 -0.14 7.66
N GLU A 108 -17.04 -0.02 8.79
CA GLU A 108 -17.31 1.04 9.78
C GLU A 108 -16.99 2.44 9.26
N ALA A 109 -15.91 2.64 8.49
CA ALA A 109 -15.68 3.92 7.81
C ALA A 109 -16.79 4.23 6.79
N LEU A 110 -17.32 3.20 6.11
CA LEU A 110 -18.34 3.38 5.07
C LEU A 110 -19.66 3.92 5.63
N SER A 111 -19.95 3.75 6.92
CA SER A 111 -21.17 4.28 7.51
C SER A 111 -21.25 5.80 7.38
N PHE A 112 -20.13 6.51 7.49
CA PHE A 112 -20.09 7.97 7.29
C PHE A 112 -20.49 8.35 5.86
N LEU A 113 -20.03 7.61 4.85
CA LEU A 113 -20.43 7.85 3.45
C LEU A 113 -21.90 7.51 3.20
N GLN A 114 -22.42 6.49 3.88
CA GLN A 114 -23.84 6.14 3.83
C GLN A 114 -24.70 7.24 4.46
N ASP A 115 -24.24 7.84 5.56
CA ASP A 115 -24.97 8.92 6.23
C ASP A 115 -25.00 10.19 5.38
N ILE A 116 -23.91 10.52 4.66
CA ILE A 116 -23.92 11.57 3.63
C ILE A 116 -24.98 11.27 2.56
N ASN A 117 -25.01 10.03 2.03
CA ASN A 117 -26.01 9.63 1.04
C ASN A 117 -27.45 9.76 1.56
N LYS A 118 -27.73 9.37 2.81
CA LYS A 118 -29.06 9.52 3.43
C LYS A 118 -29.47 10.99 3.51
N ARG A 119 -28.57 11.88 3.94
CA ARG A 119 -28.81 13.34 3.99
C ARG A 119 -29.13 13.89 2.61
N LEU A 120 -28.37 13.50 1.59
CA LEU A 120 -28.60 13.92 0.21
C LEU A 120 -29.93 13.41 -0.32
N GLN A 121 -30.32 12.16 0.00
CA GLN A 121 -31.61 11.61 -0.41
C GLN A 121 -32.79 12.36 0.20
N ALA A 122 -32.71 12.69 1.50
CA ALA A 122 -33.73 13.44 2.21
C ALA A 122 -33.85 14.91 1.72
N TYR A 123 -32.79 15.44 1.10
CA TYR A 123 -32.77 16.80 0.59
C TYR A 123 -33.62 16.95 -0.67
N LYS A 124 -34.70 17.73 -0.54
CA LYS A 124 -35.50 18.21 -1.66
C LYS A 124 -34.74 19.33 -2.37
N VAL A 125 -34.47 19.11 -3.65
CA VAL A 125 -33.81 20.05 -4.54
C VAL A 125 -34.87 20.74 -5.38
N ASN A 126 -34.85 22.07 -5.43
CA ASN A 126 -35.87 22.86 -6.12
C ASN A 126 -35.30 23.65 -7.31
N ASP A 127 -33.97 23.65 -7.45
CA ASP A 127 -33.23 24.41 -8.46
C ASP A 127 -32.29 23.51 -9.28
N GLN A 128 -32.04 23.87 -10.54
CA GLN A 128 -31.18 23.10 -11.45
C GLN A 128 -29.74 23.00 -10.96
N MET A 129 -29.20 24.08 -10.36
CA MET A 129 -27.85 24.07 -9.78
C MET A 129 -27.77 23.06 -8.64
N GLN A 130 -28.78 23.01 -7.78
CA GLN A 130 -28.83 22.07 -6.65
C GLN A 130 -28.92 20.61 -7.12
N ILE A 131 -29.65 20.33 -8.20
CA ILE A 131 -29.70 19.00 -8.82
C ILE A 131 -28.32 18.61 -9.34
N PHE A 132 -27.61 19.52 -10.02
CA PHE A 132 -26.27 19.28 -10.54
C PHE A 132 -25.27 18.99 -9.41
N ILE A 133 -25.21 19.85 -8.38
CA ILE A 133 -24.33 19.65 -7.22
C ILE A 133 -24.60 18.31 -6.53
N LYS A 134 -25.89 17.96 -6.32
CA LYS A 134 -26.26 16.68 -5.72
C LYS A 134 -25.74 15.49 -6.55
N LYS A 135 -25.79 15.57 -7.89
CA LYS A 135 -25.25 14.53 -8.78
C LYS A 135 -23.73 14.42 -8.69
N GLU A 136 -23.02 15.54 -8.69
CA GLU A 136 -21.55 15.54 -8.56
C GLU A 136 -21.11 14.94 -7.21
N ILE A 137 -21.78 15.32 -6.11
CA ILE A 137 -21.49 14.74 -4.79
C ILE A 137 -21.72 13.22 -4.77
N ILE A 138 -22.83 12.73 -5.34
CA ILE A 138 -23.10 11.29 -5.42
C ILE A 138 -22.04 10.57 -6.26
N LYS A 139 -21.56 11.19 -7.34
CA LYS A 139 -20.50 10.66 -8.19
C LYS A 139 -19.18 10.56 -7.42
N GLU A 140 -18.78 11.61 -6.69
CA GLU A 140 -17.58 11.58 -5.86
C GLU A 140 -17.67 10.52 -4.75
N ILE A 141 -18.83 10.34 -4.13
CA ILE A 141 -19.05 9.26 -3.14
C ILE A 141 -18.85 7.88 -3.77
N LYS A 142 -19.40 7.65 -4.98
CA LYS A 142 -19.20 6.38 -5.70
C LYS A 142 -17.73 6.13 -6.03
N GLU A 143 -17.03 7.17 -6.48
CA GLU A 143 -15.60 7.10 -6.73
C GLU A 143 -14.83 6.79 -5.45
N LEU A 144 -15.25 7.36 -4.32
CA LEU A 144 -14.64 7.13 -3.01
C LEU A 144 -14.73 5.65 -2.59
N TYR A 145 -15.87 4.99 -2.84
CA TYR A 145 -15.99 3.54 -2.65
C TYR A 145 -14.97 2.76 -3.50
N THR A 146 -14.79 3.14 -4.77
CA THR A 146 -13.85 2.50 -5.69
C THR A 146 -12.40 2.65 -5.24
N VAL A 147 -11.95 3.87 -4.96
CA VAL A 147 -10.56 4.14 -4.56
C VAL A 147 -10.24 3.56 -3.18
N ARG A 148 -11.20 3.59 -2.23
CA ARG A 148 -11.05 2.89 -0.94
C ARG A 148 -10.91 1.39 -1.15
N TYR A 149 -11.76 0.79 -1.97
CA TYR A 149 -11.67 -0.63 -2.28
C TYR A 149 -10.30 -0.99 -2.85
N ASN A 150 -9.76 -0.18 -3.75
CA ASN A 150 -8.43 -0.37 -4.32
C ASN A 150 -7.33 -0.28 -3.25
N ARG A 151 -7.36 0.73 -2.36
CA ARG A 151 -6.41 0.83 -1.24
C ARG A 151 -6.51 -0.38 -0.30
N VAL A 152 -7.71 -0.75 0.12
CA VAL A 152 -7.93 -1.87 1.05
C VAL A 152 -7.52 -3.20 0.41
N LYS A 153 -7.78 -3.38 -0.89
CA LYS A 153 -7.35 -4.58 -1.61
C LYS A 153 -5.82 -4.74 -1.62
N MET A 154 -5.07 -3.64 -1.62
CA MET A 154 -3.60 -3.69 -1.55
C MET A 154 -3.09 -4.29 -0.24
N SER A 155 -3.82 -4.18 0.89
CA SER A 155 -3.40 -4.81 2.15
C SER A 155 -3.70 -6.30 2.23
N TYR A 156 -4.53 -6.84 1.32
CA TYR A 156 -4.87 -8.26 1.31
C TYR A 156 -3.89 -9.14 0.55
N PHE A 157 -2.83 -8.58 -0.05
CA PHE A 157 -1.76 -9.39 -0.60
C PHE A 157 -0.94 -9.94 0.57
N PRO A 158 -1.12 -11.21 0.96
CA PRO A 158 -0.29 -11.77 1.99
C PRO A 158 1.11 -11.85 1.40
N LEU A 159 2.10 -11.32 2.11
CA LEU A 159 3.42 -11.92 2.05
C LEU A 159 3.24 -13.34 2.61
N ASN A 160 2.82 -14.28 1.76
CA ASN A 160 2.83 -15.69 2.06
C ASN A 160 4.31 -16.09 2.05
N ILE A 161 5.03 -15.67 3.09
CA ILE A 161 6.35 -16.20 3.41
C ILE A 161 6.02 -17.58 3.97
N PRO A 162 6.27 -18.68 3.23
CA PRO A 162 6.06 -19.99 3.80
C PRO A 162 6.84 -20.04 5.11
N ASN A 163 6.17 -20.43 6.20
CA ASN A 163 6.84 -20.75 7.46
C ASN A 163 7.86 -21.83 7.15
N ILE A 164 9.13 -21.44 7.04
CA ILE A 164 10.25 -22.37 6.99
C ILE A 164 10.49 -22.74 8.45
N GLY A 165 9.73 -23.73 8.91
CA GLY A 165 10.03 -24.48 10.13
C GLY A 165 11.08 -25.55 9.86
#